data_AF-A0A935Z5P8-F1
#
_entry.id   AF-A0A935Z5P8-F1
#
_cell.length_a   1.000
_cell.length_b   1.000
_cell.length_c   1.000
_cell.angle_alpha   90.00
_cell.angle_beta   90.00
_cell.angle_gamma   90.00
#
_symmetry.space_group_name_H-M   'P 1'
#
loop_
_entity.id
_entity.type
_entity.pdbx_description
1 polymer ?
#
loop_
_entity_poly.entity_id
_entity_poly.type
_entity_poly.pdbx_seq_one_letter_code
_entity_poly.pdbx_strand_id
1 'polypeptide(L)'
;MQREFAAIALRAAGVSFEPSDLASIRVAATAALKWADANEEAWQRPNCLHWGNILLGEVALAAGDVAEAGRRLLLAGDCGDSPQLSSFGPDFELAQKLLDSSMRELVVSYLGKCAKFWRLGRPSVEGWILRVQGGEHVDLTRARMLDMAHDDENELD
;
A
#
# COMPACT_ATOMS: atom_id res chain seq x y z
N MET A 1 10.99 7.51 -3.87
CA MET A 1 10.66 6.38 -4.76
C MET A 1 9.16 6.05 -4.75
N GLN A 2 8.58 5.43 -3.71
CA GLN A 2 7.14 5.06 -3.69
C GLN A 2 6.18 6.27 -3.76
N ARG A 3 6.40 7.33 -2.95
CA ARG A 3 5.62 8.58 -3.03
C ARG A 3 5.76 9.35 -4.35
N GLU A 4 6.84 9.16 -5.08
CA GLU A 4 7.00 9.74 -6.43
C GLU A 4 6.11 9.00 -7.43
N PHE A 5 5.93 7.69 -7.28
CA PHE A 5 4.94 6.93 -8.06
C PHE A 5 3.50 7.33 -7.73
N ALA A 6 3.21 7.66 -6.47
CA ALA A 6 1.92 8.26 -6.10
C ALA A 6 1.70 9.57 -6.88
N ALA A 7 2.68 10.46 -6.90
CA ALA A 7 2.60 11.71 -7.65
C ALA A 7 2.41 11.50 -9.16
N ILE A 8 3.11 10.53 -9.75
CA ILE A 8 2.99 10.19 -11.18
C ILE A 8 1.61 9.63 -11.50
N ALA A 9 1.11 8.69 -10.68
CA ALA A 9 -0.21 8.09 -10.88
C ALA A 9 -1.33 9.13 -10.78
N LEU A 10 -1.24 10.02 -9.78
CA LEU A 10 -2.21 11.09 -9.58
C LEU A 10 -2.16 12.13 -10.71
N ARG A 11 -0.96 12.53 -11.14
CA ARG A 11 -0.79 13.46 -12.28
C ARG A 11 -1.30 12.86 -13.59
N ALA A 12 -1.08 11.56 -13.83
CA ALA A 12 -1.59 10.87 -15.01
C ALA A 12 -3.13 10.82 -15.04
N ALA A 13 -3.78 10.87 -13.87
CA ALA A 13 -5.22 11.02 -13.73
C ALA A 13 -5.70 12.50 -13.77
N GLY A 14 -4.83 13.45 -14.12
CA GLY A 14 -5.15 14.87 -14.15
C GLY A 14 -5.26 15.52 -12.77
N VAL A 15 -4.83 14.84 -11.71
CA VAL A 15 -4.84 15.35 -10.33
C VAL A 15 -3.48 15.97 -10.03
N SER A 16 -3.44 17.30 -9.89
CA SER A 16 -2.22 18.00 -9.47
C SER A 16 -1.92 17.67 -8.01
N PHE A 17 -0.70 17.20 -7.74
CA PHE A 17 -0.26 16.76 -6.43
C PHE A 17 1.12 17.33 -6.12
N GLU A 18 1.17 18.17 -5.09
CA GLU A 18 2.39 18.63 -4.42
C GLU A 18 2.22 18.35 -2.92
N PRO A 19 2.82 17.28 -2.38
CA PRO A 19 2.66 16.93 -0.98
C PRO A 19 3.49 17.85 -0.09
N SER A 20 2.95 19.02 0.23
CA SER A 20 3.52 19.96 1.20
C SER A 20 3.03 19.72 2.64
N ASP A 21 1.78 19.29 2.80
CA ASP A 21 1.12 19.14 4.09
C ASP A 21 -0.04 18.13 4.05
N LEU A 22 -0.57 17.76 5.24
CA LEU A 22 -1.66 16.79 5.35
C LEU A 22 -2.97 17.27 4.71
N ALA A 23 -3.20 18.58 4.60
CA ALA A 23 -4.41 19.10 3.97
C ALA A 23 -4.34 18.93 2.45
N SER A 24 -3.20 19.26 1.83
CA SER A 24 -2.99 19.07 0.39
C SER A 24 -3.02 17.59 0.01
N ILE A 25 -2.42 16.71 0.82
CA ILE A 25 -2.48 15.25 0.65
C ILE A 25 -3.93 14.77 0.66
N ARG A 26 -4.74 15.19 1.64
CA ARG A 26 -6.15 14.82 1.74
C ARG A 26 -6.96 15.25 0.53
N VAL A 27 -6.76 16.48 0.04
CA VAL A 27 -7.45 17.03 -1.12
C VAL A 27 -7.13 16.21 -2.37
N ALA A 28 -5.84 15.97 -2.64
CA ALA A 28 -5.40 15.21 -3.80
C ALA A 28 -5.88 13.75 -3.75
N ALA A 29 -5.75 13.09 -2.60
CA ALA A 29 -6.22 11.72 -2.41
C ALA A 29 -7.74 11.59 -2.59
N THR A 30 -8.52 12.55 -2.08
CA THR A 30 -9.97 12.60 -2.30
C THR A 30 -10.32 12.80 -3.78
N ALA A 31 -9.59 13.68 -4.48
CA ALA A 31 -9.78 13.89 -5.91
C ALA A 31 -9.48 12.63 -6.72
N ALA A 32 -8.44 11.88 -6.34
CA ALA A 32 -8.07 10.61 -6.97
C ALA A 32 -9.19 9.56 -6.86
N LEU A 33 -9.77 9.40 -5.66
CA LEU A 33 -10.88 8.47 -5.46
C LEU A 33 -12.12 8.89 -6.26
N LYS A 34 -12.46 10.18 -6.27
CA LYS A 34 -13.56 10.70 -7.10
C LYS A 34 -13.33 10.46 -8.60
N TRP A 35 -12.10 10.65 -9.06
CA TRP A 35 -11.75 10.35 -10.45
C TRP A 35 -11.89 8.86 -10.75
N ALA A 36 -11.42 7.98 -9.85
CA ALA A 36 -11.54 6.54 -10.00
C ALA A 36 -13.00 6.06 -10.04
N ASP A 37 -13.87 6.65 -9.24
CA ASP A 37 -15.31 6.38 -9.23
C ASP A 37 -15.97 6.82 -10.55
N ALA A 38 -15.52 7.92 -11.15
CA ALA A 38 -16.05 8.43 -12.42
C ALA A 38 -15.49 7.71 -13.66
N ASN A 39 -14.45 6.89 -13.52
CA ASN A 39 -13.70 6.30 -14.64
C ASN A 39 -13.49 4.78 -14.44
N GLU A 40 -14.59 4.02 -14.31
CA GLU A 40 -14.57 2.59 -13.97
C GLU A 40 -13.69 1.72 -14.89
N GLU A 41 -13.68 2.00 -16.19
CA GLU A 41 -12.93 1.24 -17.19
C GLU A 41 -11.51 1.78 -17.45
N ALA A 42 -11.12 2.89 -16.80
CA ALA A 42 -9.81 3.46 -17.05
C ALA A 42 -8.69 2.60 -16.46
N TRP A 43 -7.67 2.32 -17.27
CA TRP A 43 -6.52 1.51 -16.85
C TRP A 43 -5.77 2.08 -15.63
N GLN A 44 -5.87 3.39 -15.38
CA GLN A 44 -5.30 4.05 -14.19
C GLN A 44 -6.14 3.98 -12.93
N ARG A 45 -7.39 3.50 -13.02
CA ARG A 45 -8.31 3.45 -11.89
C ARG A 45 -7.73 2.69 -10.69
N PRO A 46 -7.11 1.50 -10.83
CA PRO A 46 -6.55 0.78 -9.69
C PRO A 46 -5.45 1.56 -8.98
N ASN A 47 -4.59 2.27 -9.74
CA ASN A 47 -3.57 3.13 -9.15
C ASN A 47 -4.18 4.29 -8.34
N CYS A 48 -5.24 4.92 -8.85
CA CYS A 48 -5.94 6.01 -8.14
C CYS A 48 -6.66 5.52 -6.87
N LEU A 49 -7.29 4.34 -6.93
CA LEU A 49 -7.91 3.70 -5.77
C LEU A 49 -6.87 3.34 -4.72
N HIS A 50 -5.75 2.76 -5.13
CA HIS A 50 -4.68 2.37 -4.23
C HIS A 50 -4.11 3.58 -3.50
N TRP A 51 -3.52 4.52 -4.25
CA TRP A 51 -2.84 5.68 -3.68
C TRP A 51 -3.80 6.65 -2.97
N GLY A 52 -5.02 6.83 -3.49
CA GLY A 52 -6.03 7.64 -2.82
C GLY A 52 -6.39 7.10 -1.44
N ASN A 53 -6.50 5.77 -1.30
CA ASN A 53 -6.76 5.17 0.01
C ASN A 53 -5.52 5.14 0.90
N ILE A 54 -4.32 4.83 0.39
CA ILE A 54 -3.08 4.87 1.18
C ILE A 54 -2.88 6.26 1.80
N LEU A 55 -2.94 7.32 1.00
CA LEU A 55 -2.75 8.69 1.46
C LEU A 55 -3.82 9.13 2.48
N LEU A 56 -5.10 8.79 2.25
CA LEU A 56 -6.14 9.08 3.25
C LEU A 56 -5.95 8.27 4.53
N GLY A 57 -5.42 7.05 4.44
CA GLY A 57 -5.08 6.24 5.61
C GLY A 57 -3.93 6.82 6.41
N GLU A 58 -2.87 7.31 5.76
CA GLU A 58 -1.78 8.03 6.43
C GLU A 58 -2.28 9.29 7.16
N VAL A 59 -3.16 10.03 6.49
CA VAL A 59 -3.77 11.25 7.05
C VAL A 59 -4.65 10.93 8.26
N ALA A 60 -5.42 9.84 8.21
CA ALA A 60 -6.24 9.38 9.33
C ALA A 60 -5.37 8.94 10.51
N LEU A 61 -4.30 8.17 10.23
CA LEU A 61 -3.36 7.73 11.24
C LEU A 61 -2.66 8.90 11.93
N ALA A 62 -2.25 9.92 11.17
CA ALA A 62 -1.66 11.14 11.72
C ALA A 62 -2.62 11.92 12.64
N ALA A 63 -3.94 11.75 12.46
CA ALA A 63 -4.97 12.30 13.33
C ALA A 63 -5.32 11.39 14.53
N GLY A 64 -4.67 10.23 14.66
CA GLY A 64 -4.95 9.23 15.69
C GLY A 64 -6.14 8.31 15.38
N ASP A 65 -6.74 8.41 14.18
CA ASP A 65 -7.85 7.55 13.76
C ASP A 65 -7.34 6.25 13.12
N VAL A 66 -6.93 5.33 13.99
CA VAL A 66 -6.39 4.00 13.60
C VAL A 66 -7.45 3.17 12.87
N ALA A 67 -8.73 3.32 13.23
CA ALA A 67 -9.83 2.57 12.64
C ALA A 67 -10.03 2.99 11.16
N GLU A 68 -10.10 4.29 10.88
CA GLU A 68 -10.20 4.78 9.51
C GLU A 68 -8.92 4.47 8.71
N ALA A 69 -7.74 4.60 9.31
CA ALA A 69 -6.48 4.23 8.66
C ALA A 69 -6.48 2.76 8.21
N GLY A 70 -6.93 1.86 9.08
CA GLY A 70 -7.07 0.45 8.76
C GLY A 70 -8.10 0.18 7.66
N ARG A 71 -9.28 0.81 7.72
CA ARG A 71 -10.31 0.69 6.67
C ARG A 71 -9.77 1.13 5.31
N ARG A 72 -9.03 2.23 5.27
CA ARG A 72 -8.38 2.74 4.06
C ARG A 72 -7.34 1.77 3.52
N LEU A 73 -6.51 1.18 4.37
CA LEU A 73 -5.54 0.18 3.94
C LEU A 73 -6.21 -1.02 3.24
N LEU A 74 -7.31 -1.54 3.80
CA LEU A 74 -8.03 -2.65 3.18
C LEU A 74 -8.61 -2.29 1.81
N LEU A 75 -9.17 -1.07 1.68
CA LEU A 75 -9.66 -0.56 0.39
C LEU A 75 -8.53 -0.41 -0.63
N ALA A 76 -7.33 0.00 -0.20
CA ALA A 76 -6.16 0.06 -1.08
C ALA A 76 -5.76 -1.33 -1.60
N GLY A 77 -5.93 -2.38 -0.78
CA GLY A 77 -5.69 -3.77 -1.19
C GLY A 77 -6.74 -4.31 -2.19
N ASP A 78 -7.96 -3.76 -2.19
CA ASP A 78 -9.06 -4.16 -3.09
C ASP A 78 -9.15 -3.30 -4.37
N CYS A 79 -8.09 -2.58 -4.72
CA CYS A 79 -8.10 -1.64 -5.85
C CYS A 79 -8.13 -2.30 -7.25
N GLY A 80 -7.83 -3.61 -7.34
CA GLY A 80 -7.63 -4.31 -8.60
C GLY A 80 -6.15 -4.36 -9.01
N ASP A 81 -5.88 -4.73 -10.26
CA ASP A 81 -4.52 -4.87 -10.79
C ASP A 81 -4.17 -3.72 -11.76
N SER A 82 -2.91 -3.28 -11.76
CA SER A 82 -2.37 -2.35 -12.75
C SER A 82 -0.93 -2.75 -13.11
N PRO A 83 -0.44 -2.43 -14.33
CA PRO A 83 0.94 -2.73 -14.70
C PRO A 83 1.98 -2.19 -13.70
N GLN A 84 1.70 -1.07 -13.03
CA GLN A 84 2.56 -0.49 -12.01
C GLN A 84 2.52 -1.30 -10.72
N LEU A 85 1.33 -1.60 -10.18
CA LEU A 85 1.16 -2.35 -8.93
C LEU A 85 1.62 -3.81 -9.08
N SER A 86 1.42 -4.42 -10.24
CA SER A 86 1.90 -5.77 -10.53
C SER A 86 3.42 -5.88 -10.62
N SER A 87 4.09 -4.79 -11.03
CA SER A 87 5.54 -4.78 -11.30
C SER A 87 6.34 -4.26 -10.11
N PHE A 88 6.04 -3.05 -9.64
CA PHE A 88 6.77 -2.41 -8.53
C PHE A 88 6.22 -2.79 -7.17
N GLY A 89 4.99 -3.29 -7.11
CA GLY A 89 4.29 -3.62 -5.88
C GLY A 89 3.46 -2.46 -5.33
N PRO A 90 2.62 -2.75 -4.34
CA PRO A 90 1.86 -1.75 -3.60
C PRO A 90 2.73 -1.03 -2.57
N ASP A 91 2.16 0.01 -1.94
CA ASP A 91 2.79 0.67 -0.81
C ASP A 91 2.59 -0.14 0.49
N PHE A 92 3.65 -0.28 1.28
CA PHE A 92 3.59 -0.98 2.57
C PHE A 92 3.90 -0.06 3.76
N GLU A 93 4.14 1.24 3.56
CA GLU A 93 4.47 2.15 4.67
C GLU A 93 3.29 2.28 5.65
N LEU A 94 2.07 2.44 5.13
CA LEU A 94 0.89 2.49 5.99
C LEU A 94 0.66 1.16 6.73
N ALA A 95 0.89 0.03 6.04
CA ALA A 95 0.79 -1.30 6.64
C ALA A 95 1.80 -1.48 7.78
N GLN A 96 3.04 -1.02 7.61
CA GLN A 96 4.06 -1.05 8.66
C GLN A 96 3.62 -0.23 9.88
N LYS A 97 3.19 1.02 9.68
CA LYS A 97 2.78 1.89 10.80
C LYS A 97 1.59 1.30 11.58
N LEU A 98 0.67 0.63 10.88
CA LEU A 98 -0.45 -0.08 11.51
C LEU A 98 -0.01 -1.35 12.23
N LEU A 99 0.98 -2.09 11.68
CA LEU A 99 1.58 -3.24 12.35
C LEU A 99 2.25 -2.83 13.67
N ASP A 100 3.01 -1.73 13.66
CA ASP A 100 3.66 -1.16 14.85
C ASP A 100 2.63 -0.70 15.89
N SER A 101 1.42 -0.35 15.44
CA SER A 101 0.26 -0.01 16.28
C SER A 101 -0.56 -1.23 16.72
N SER A 102 0.00 -2.45 16.61
CA SER A 102 -0.64 -3.73 16.97
C SER A 102 -1.85 -4.14 16.12
N MET A 103 -2.06 -3.55 14.93
CA MET A 103 -3.18 -3.88 14.03
C MET A 103 -2.87 -5.09 13.12
N ARG A 104 -2.43 -6.19 13.73
CA ARG A 104 -1.88 -7.38 13.06
C ARG A 104 -2.81 -8.02 12.03
N GLU A 105 -4.04 -8.34 12.43
CA GLU A 105 -5.01 -9.04 11.56
C GLU A 105 -5.38 -8.23 10.33
N LEU A 106 -5.44 -6.90 10.50
CA LEU A 106 -5.74 -5.97 9.43
C LEU A 106 -4.59 -5.92 8.42
N VAL A 107 -3.34 -5.88 8.90
CA VAL A 107 -2.15 -5.93 8.05
C VAL A 107 -2.06 -7.25 7.29
N VAL A 108 -2.30 -8.39 7.95
CA VAL A 108 -2.36 -9.72 7.30
C VAL A 108 -3.42 -9.73 6.19
N SER A 109 -4.59 -9.15 6.44
CA SER A 109 -5.66 -9.06 5.45
C SER A 109 -5.26 -8.22 4.23
N TYR A 110 -4.56 -7.10 4.46
CA TYR A 110 -4.01 -6.27 3.38
C TYR A 110 -2.96 -7.02 2.56
N LEU A 111 -1.99 -7.66 3.23
CA LEU A 111 -0.96 -8.48 2.59
C LEU A 111 -1.59 -9.57 1.71
N GLY A 112 -2.59 -10.29 2.21
CA GLY A 112 -3.30 -11.31 1.43
C GLY A 112 -4.02 -10.77 0.19
N LYS A 113 -4.50 -9.52 0.22
CA LYS A 113 -5.06 -8.84 -0.95
C LYS A 113 -3.96 -8.48 -1.95
N CYS A 114 -2.84 -7.92 -1.47
CA CYS A 114 -1.68 -7.56 -2.29
C CYS A 114 -1.07 -8.76 -3.02
N ALA A 115 -0.99 -9.93 -2.38
CA ALA A 115 -0.50 -11.16 -3.00
C ALA A 115 -1.25 -11.52 -4.28
N LYS A 116 -2.55 -11.17 -4.40
CA LYS A 116 -3.38 -11.50 -5.56
C LYS A 116 -2.91 -10.81 -6.84
N PHE A 117 -2.47 -9.56 -6.76
CA PHE A 117 -2.05 -8.77 -7.93
C PHE A 117 -0.52 -8.65 -8.06
N TRP A 118 0.22 -8.62 -6.94
CA TRP A 118 1.68 -8.49 -6.97
C TRP A 118 2.37 -9.85 -7.06
N ARG A 119 2.41 -10.43 -8.27
CA ARG A 119 2.90 -11.80 -8.51
C ARG A 119 4.36 -12.00 -8.14
N LEU A 120 5.22 -11.04 -8.48
CA LEU A 120 6.66 -11.13 -8.19
C LEU A 120 6.93 -11.05 -6.68
N GLY A 121 6.15 -10.25 -5.95
CA GLY A 121 6.27 -10.10 -4.51
C GLY A 121 5.56 -11.15 -3.67
N ARG A 122 4.77 -12.02 -4.29
CA ARG A 122 3.92 -12.99 -3.58
C ARG A 122 4.67 -13.85 -2.57
N PRO A 123 5.84 -14.45 -2.88
CA PRO A 123 6.56 -15.27 -1.90
C PRO A 123 6.94 -14.47 -0.64
N SER A 124 7.40 -13.23 -0.80
CA SER A 124 7.71 -12.35 0.33
C SER A 124 6.48 -12.00 1.15
N VAL A 125 5.37 -11.69 0.48
CA VAL A 125 4.10 -11.36 1.15
C VAL A 125 3.57 -12.56 1.95
N GLU A 126 3.63 -13.76 1.40
CA GLU A 126 3.23 -14.99 2.08
C GLU A 126 4.14 -15.28 3.29
N GLY A 127 5.45 -15.10 3.15
CA GLY A 127 6.39 -15.20 4.27
C GLY A 127 6.13 -14.17 5.37
N TRP A 128 5.85 -12.92 5.02
CA TRP A 128 5.50 -11.89 5.99
C TRP A 128 4.20 -12.21 6.71
N ILE A 129 3.18 -12.74 6.03
CA ILE A 129 1.93 -13.16 6.66
C ILE A 129 2.20 -14.17 7.78
N LEU A 130 3.01 -15.20 7.51
CA LEU A 130 3.34 -16.23 8.49
C LEU A 130 4.07 -15.65 9.71
N ARG A 131 5.09 -14.83 9.47
CA ARG A 131 5.89 -14.20 10.55
C ARG A 131 5.05 -13.24 11.39
N VAL A 132 4.24 -12.41 10.73
CA VAL A 132 3.31 -11.49 11.40
C VAL A 132 2.30 -12.27 12.25
N GLN A 133 1.74 -13.37 11.75
CA GLN A 133 0.83 -14.24 12.50
C GLN A 133 1.53 -14.93 13.69
N GLY A 134 2.79 -15.34 13.53
CA GLY A 134 3.65 -15.87 14.58
C GLY A 134 4.04 -14.85 15.66
N GLY A 135 3.74 -13.57 15.44
CA GLY A 135 4.05 -12.49 16.37
C GLY A 135 5.47 -11.96 16.25
N GLU A 136 6.18 -12.30 15.17
CA GLU A 136 7.51 -11.78 14.89
C GLU A 136 7.45 -10.31 14.46
N HIS A 137 8.57 -9.62 14.68
CA HIS A 137 8.79 -8.30 14.11
C HIS A 137 9.19 -8.44 12.63
N VAL A 138 8.46 -7.76 11.75
CA VAL A 138 8.69 -7.77 10.30
C VAL A 138 8.80 -6.33 9.82
N ASP A 139 9.78 -6.08 8.95
CA ASP A 139 9.93 -4.80 8.23
C ASP A 139 9.34 -4.95 6.82
N LEU A 140 8.10 -4.49 6.65
CA LEU A 140 7.36 -4.50 5.38
C LEU A 140 7.88 -3.44 4.39
N THR A 141 8.68 -2.46 4.84
CA THR A 141 9.19 -1.37 4.00
C THR A 141 10.44 -1.75 3.22
N ARG A 142 11.08 -2.86 3.57
CA ARG A 142 12.19 -3.49 2.84
C ARG A 142 11.77 -4.32 1.64
N ALA A 143 10.51 -4.20 1.22
CA ALA A 143 10.00 -4.72 -0.04
C ALA A 143 10.69 -4.06 -1.26
N ARG A 144 11.97 -4.38 -1.51
CA ARG A 144 12.71 -3.92 -2.69
C ARG A 144 12.84 -5.08 -3.66
N MET A 145 12.65 -4.79 -4.94
CA MET A 145 12.84 -5.71 -6.06
C MET A 145 14.20 -6.44 -6.05
N LEU A 146 15.20 -5.93 -5.31
CA LEU A 146 16.55 -6.47 -5.21
C LEU A 146 16.82 -7.32 -3.94
N ASP A 147 16.04 -7.16 -2.87
CA ASP A 147 16.29 -7.87 -1.60
C ASP A 147 15.64 -9.26 -1.57
N MET A 148 14.81 -9.58 -2.58
CA MET A 148 14.03 -10.82 -2.69
C MET A 148 14.83 -12.05 -3.16
N ALA A 149 16.15 -11.95 -3.25
CA ALA A 149 17.02 -12.99 -3.80
C ALA A 149 17.92 -13.69 -2.77
N HIS A 150 17.89 -13.36 -1.46
CA HIS A 150 18.98 -13.75 -0.55
C HIS A 150 18.62 -14.21 0.88
N ASP A 151 17.37 -14.56 1.19
CA ASP A 151 17.03 -15.07 2.54
C ASP A 151 17.13 -16.60 2.68
N ASP A 152 18.15 -17.24 2.09
CA ASP A 152 18.41 -18.69 2.23
C ASP A 152 19.67 -19.04 3.08
N GLU A 153 20.39 -18.07 3.66
CA GLU A 153 21.68 -18.33 4.33
C GLU A 153 21.71 -18.25 5.88
N ASN A 154 20.62 -18.54 6.61
CA ASN A 154 20.72 -18.58 8.09
C ASN A 154 19.91 -19.67 8.79
N GLU A 155 20.01 -20.92 8.31
CA GLU A 155 19.74 -22.11 9.13
C GLU A 155 20.83 -23.17 8.90
N LEU A 156 22.00 -22.96 9.51
CA LEU A 156 22.94 -24.04 9.83
C LEU A 156 23.60 -23.70 11.17
N ASP A 157 23.03 -24.25 12.25
CA ASP A 157 23.71 -24.49 13.53
C ASP A 157 23.56 -25.98 13.86
#